data_AF-A0A193KX25-F1
#
_entry.id   AF-A0A193KX25-F1
#
_cell.length_a   1.000
_cell.length_b   1.000
_cell.length_c   1.000
_cell.angle_alpha   90.00
_cell.angle_beta   90.00
_cell.angle_gamma   90.00
#
_symmetry.space_group_name_H-M   'P 1'
#
loop_
_entity.id
_entity.type
_entity.pdbx_description
1 polymer ?
#
loop_
_entity_poly.entity_id
_entity_poly.type
_entity_poly.pdbx_seq_one_letter_code
_entity_poly.pdbx_strand_id
1 'polypeptide(L)'
;MSTHTIDTGAPVIPADTYDTTTFYADPDAIAVVTNTTAPDAVALPAPDASTAELLAAAREAGRRAVPAPFAETALVARPLLRRVGLPVPDGPLSYAVAPDLTIRYARPSASAVGSAGCSGDDDTLLVTGTLRRVPWARTARAVVVLATAPFGPVLFTLTPDQAVLTPGGNLAEEPRDNLYLDALEIPAAQVRRTLPQVLEEAGLRAALARSALIAGAGESCVELTVAHTVARTQFGRPLSRFQAVKQEQARLIEEVALVRAAVQAAATPLDTGAPVTRFAVAAAKTQASASAAEITRIAHQLHGAIGITRLHPLHLATTRLWSWRDEDGDETYWARHLARSVEATALWSALTAEP
;
A
#
# COMPACT_ATOMS: atom_id res chain seq x y z
N MET A 1 -9.32 -3.94 -37.77
CA MET A 1 -8.85 -5.28 -38.23
C MET A 1 -7.42 -5.39 -37.72
N SER A 2 -7.06 -6.26 -36.78
CA SER A 2 -7.50 -7.63 -36.58
C SER A 2 -7.74 -7.96 -35.11
N THR A 3 -8.85 -8.64 -34.88
CA THR A 3 -9.19 -9.41 -33.68
C THR A 3 -8.16 -10.49 -33.40
N HIS A 4 -7.58 -10.50 -32.21
CA HIS A 4 -6.95 -11.70 -31.65
C HIS A 4 -7.36 -11.87 -30.19
N THR A 5 -8.44 -12.63 -30.02
CA THR A 5 -8.76 -13.38 -28.81
C THR A 5 -7.60 -14.34 -28.53
N ILE A 6 -7.16 -14.44 -27.27
CA ILE A 6 -6.28 -15.53 -26.82
C ILE A 6 -6.92 -16.20 -25.61
N ASP A 7 -6.96 -17.52 -25.75
CA ASP A 7 -7.50 -18.58 -24.93
C ASP A 7 -7.12 -18.48 -23.43
N THR A 8 -8.13 -18.49 -22.55
CA THR A 8 -7.97 -18.52 -21.09
C THR A 8 -7.82 -19.95 -20.56
N GLY A 9 -7.10 -20.81 -21.28
CA GLY A 9 -6.70 -22.12 -20.77
C GLY A 9 -5.98 -21.94 -19.44
N ALA A 10 -6.71 -22.19 -18.35
CA ALA A 10 -6.21 -22.01 -16.99
C ALA A 10 -4.88 -22.75 -16.84
N PRO A 11 -3.77 -22.06 -16.49
CA PRO A 11 -2.55 -22.76 -16.24
C PRO A 11 -2.68 -23.40 -14.86
N VAL A 12 -2.86 -24.71 -14.83
CA VAL A 12 -2.34 -25.50 -13.70
C VAL A 12 -0.84 -25.34 -13.80
N ILE A 13 -0.28 -24.32 -13.13
CA ILE A 13 1.16 -24.15 -13.01
C ILE A 13 1.63 -25.23 -12.03
N PRO A 14 2.42 -26.23 -12.48
CA PRO A 14 3.01 -27.20 -11.57
C PRO A 14 3.83 -26.47 -10.50
N ALA A 15 3.80 -26.98 -9.26
CA ALA A 15 4.53 -26.42 -8.10
C ALA A 15 6.04 -26.25 -8.33
N ASP A 16 6.55 -26.95 -9.34
CA ASP A 16 7.92 -27.10 -9.78
C ASP A 16 8.34 -26.13 -10.90
N THR A 17 7.42 -25.35 -11.49
CA THR A 17 7.76 -24.30 -12.48
C THR A 17 7.60 -22.87 -11.95
N TYR A 18 7.28 -22.70 -10.66
CA TYR A 18 7.27 -21.38 -10.02
C TYR A 18 8.70 -20.93 -9.70
N ASP A 19 9.36 -20.26 -10.66
CA ASP A 19 10.67 -19.66 -10.42
C ASP A 19 10.55 -18.33 -9.67
N THR A 20 10.58 -18.42 -8.34
CA THR A 20 10.59 -17.25 -7.45
C THR A 20 11.87 -16.40 -7.55
N THR A 21 12.94 -16.89 -8.20
CA THR A 21 14.17 -16.10 -8.37
C THR A 21 13.99 -14.97 -9.39
N THR A 22 13.04 -15.12 -10.32
CA THR A 22 12.70 -14.10 -11.33
C THR A 22 11.85 -12.95 -10.76
N PHE A 23 11.13 -13.18 -9.66
CA PHE A 23 10.24 -12.17 -9.06
C PHE A 23 10.98 -10.93 -8.54
N TYR A 24 12.28 -11.05 -8.26
CA TYR A 24 13.10 -9.99 -7.67
C TYR A 24 14.13 -9.41 -8.65
N ALA A 25 14.05 -9.76 -9.93
CA ALA A 25 14.97 -9.29 -10.96
C ALA A 25 14.42 -8.02 -11.63
N ASP A 26 15.07 -6.89 -11.30
CA ASP A 26 15.01 -5.58 -11.95
C ASP A 26 14.06 -4.51 -11.34
N PRO A 27 14.58 -3.68 -10.40
CA PRO A 27 13.87 -2.53 -9.83
C PRO A 27 13.72 -1.33 -10.80
N ASP A 28 14.37 -1.31 -11.96
CA ASP A 28 14.26 -0.20 -12.94
C ASP A 28 13.04 -0.34 -13.88
N ALA A 29 12.31 -1.47 -13.81
CA ALA A 29 11.22 -1.83 -14.73
C ALA A 29 9.87 -1.13 -14.50
N ILE A 30 9.80 -0.05 -13.70
CA ILE A 30 8.56 0.75 -13.56
C ILE A 30 8.20 1.50 -14.86
N ALA A 31 9.10 1.50 -15.85
CA ALA A 31 8.79 1.82 -17.23
C ALA A 31 9.45 0.80 -18.18
N VAL A 32 8.64 0.13 -19.02
CA VAL A 32 9.01 -0.89 -20.03
C VAL A 32 9.23 -2.31 -19.46
N VAL A 33 8.13 -3.07 -19.35
CA VAL A 33 8.20 -4.54 -19.29
C VAL A 33 7.98 -5.10 -20.69
N THR A 34 9.07 -5.48 -21.35
CA THR A 34 9.06 -6.32 -22.55
C THR A 34 9.81 -7.61 -22.25
N ASN A 35 9.20 -8.55 -21.53
CA ASN A 35 9.60 -9.95 -21.64
C ASN A 35 8.45 -10.92 -21.35
N THR A 36 8.31 -11.90 -22.23
CA THR A 36 7.18 -12.81 -22.45
C THR A 36 7.08 -13.98 -21.46
N THR A 37 7.65 -13.87 -20.25
CA THR A 37 7.59 -14.93 -19.23
C THR A 37 7.29 -14.46 -17.79
N ALA A 38 7.12 -13.16 -17.53
CA ALA A 38 6.57 -12.64 -16.28
C ALA A 38 5.26 -11.88 -16.58
N PRO A 39 4.07 -12.41 -16.21
CA PRO A 39 2.78 -11.74 -16.46
C PRO A 39 2.52 -10.47 -15.62
N ASP A 40 3.55 -9.88 -15.00
CA ASP A 40 3.46 -9.28 -13.65
C ASP A 40 3.57 -7.75 -13.58
N ALA A 41 3.53 -7.03 -14.70
CA ALA A 41 3.53 -5.57 -14.68
C ALA A 41 2.11 -5.00 -14.52
N VAL A 42 1.92 -4.11 -13.55
CA VAL A 42 0.75 -3.23 -13.49
C VAL A 42 1.19 -1.83 -13.88
N ALA A 43 0.69 -1.35 -15.02
CA ALA A 43 1.01 -0.01 -15.49
C ALA A 43 0.54 1.03 -14.46
N LEU A 44 1.38 2.03 -14.19
CA LEU A 44 0.95 3.21 -13.47
C LEU A 44 -0.12 3.92 -14.31
N PRO A 45 -1.31 4.20 -13.74
CA PRO A 45 -2.32 5.00 -14.43
C PRO A 45 -1.77 6.37 -14.85
N ALA A 46 -2.48 7.02 -15.77
CA ALA A 46 -2.10 8.34 -16.26
C ALA A 46 -1.92 9.36 -15.10
N PRO A 47 -1.10 10.41 -15.27
CA PRO A 47 -0.88 11.40 -14.23
C PRO A 47 -2.15 12.02 -13.64
N ASP A 48 -3.20 12.13 -14.43
CA ASP A 48 -4.52 12.69 -14.10
C ASP A 48 -5.57 11.63 -13.71
N ALA A 49 -5.15 10.37 -13.52
CA ALA A 49 -6.03 9.30 -13.08
C ALA A 49 -6.70 9.62 -11.74
N SER A 50 -7.98 9.29 -11.65
CA SER A 50 -8.78 9.41 -10.44
C SER A 50 -8.26 8.49 -9.34
N THR A 51 -8.59 8.80 -8.09
CA THR A 51 -8.29 7.90 -6.96
C THR A 51 -8.89 6.51 -7.18
N ALA A 52 -10.07 6.40 -7.80
CA ALA A 52 -10.70 5.10 -8.09
C ALA A 52 -9.87 4.26 -9.09
N GLU A 53 -9.32 4.86 -10.14
CA GLU A 53 -8.45 4.18 -11.10
C GLU A 53 -7.14 3.73 -10.47
N LEU A 54 -6.54 4.56 -9.62
CA LEU A 54 -5.33 4.21 -8.87
C LEU A 54 -5.57 3.04 -7.90
N LEU A 55 -6.72 3.02 -7.22
CA LEU A 55 -7.10 1.91 -6.34
C LEU A 55 -7.42 0.63 -7.12
N ALA A 56 -8.03 0.73 -8.30
CA ALA A 56 -8.26 -0.42 -9.17
C ALA A 56 -6.93 -1.04 -9.65
N ALA A 57 -5.95 -0.20 -9.99
CA ALA A 57 -4.61 -0.67 -10.34
C ALA A 57 -3.86 -1.24 -9.12
N ALA A 58 -3.98 -0.64 -7.93
CA ALA A 58 -3.42 -1.22 -6.70
C ALA A 58 -4.03 -2.60 -6.39
N ARG A 59 -5.33 -2.77 -6.58
CA ARG A 59 -5.98 -4.08 -6.45
C ARG A 59 -5.40 -5.10 -7.42
N GLU A 60 -5.19 -4.73 -8.68
CA GLU A 60 -4.56 -5.65 -9.63
C GLU A 60 -3.11 -5.98 -9.26
N ALA A 61 -2.35 -5.00 -8.74
CA ALA A 61 -1.00 -5.22 -8.26
C ALA A 61 -0.98 -6.18 -7.06
N GLY A 62 -1.95 -6.05 -6.15
CA GLY A 62 -2.14 -6.99 -5.04
C GLY A 62 -2.51 -8.39 -5.51
N ARG A 63 -3.39 -8.51 -6.50
CA ARG A 63 -3.85 -9.79 -7.08
C ARG A 63 -2.72 -10.58 -7.73
N ARG A 64 -1.79 -9.88 -8.38
CA ARG A 64 -0.58 -10.46 -8.99
C ARG A 64 0.63 -10.52 -8.04
N ALA A 65 0.47 -10.09 -6.79
CA ALA A 65 1.54 -10.06 -5.80
C ALA A 65 2.81 -9.30 -6.28
N VAL A 66 2.62 -8.18 -6.98
CA VAL A 66 3.71 -7.40 -7.60
C VAL A 66 4.67 -6.87 -6.52
N PRO A 67 5.97 -7.20 -6.58
CA PRO A 67 6.97 -6.72 -5.62
C PRO A 67 7.52 -5.35 -6.05
N ALA A 68 6.67 -4.32 -6.05
CA ALA A 68 7.08 -2.97 -6.45
C ALA A 68 6.42 -1.88 -5.58
N PRO A 69 7.00 -0.67 -5.49
CA PRO A 69 6.47 0.46 -4.72
C PRO A 69 5.23 1.12 -5.38
N PHE A 70 4.24 0.34 -5.82
CA PHE A 70 3.07 0.88 -6.52
C PHE A 70 2.26 1.81 -5.61
N ALA A 71 1.89 1.34 -4.41
CA ALA A 71 1.09 2.12 -3.46
C ALA A 71 1.84 3.37 -2.99
N GLU A 72 3.11 3.21 -2.66
CA GLU A 72 4.01 4.26 -2.21
C GLU A 72 4.13 5.35 -3.27
N THR A 73 4.37 4.95 -4.53
CA THR A 73 4.58 5.88 -5.64
C THR A 73 3.28 6.54 -6.07
N ALA A 74 2.28 5.75 -6.42
CA ALA A 74 1.10 6.21 -7.16
C ALA A 74 0.03 6.82 -6.25
N LEU A 75 -0.19 6.23 -5.07
CA LEU A 75 -1.29 6.61 -4.18
C LEU A 75 -0.85 7.58 -3.08
N VAL A 76 0.43 7.61 -2.71
CA VAL A 76 0.94 8.45 -1.61
C VAL A 76 1.88 9.54 -2.11
N ALA A 77 3.08 9.20 -2.59
CA ALA A 77 4.14 10.15 -2.88
C ALA A 77 3.76 11.16 -3.98
N ARG A 78 3.28 10.68 -5.15
CA ARG A 78 2.94 11.55 -6.28
C ARG A 78 1.80 12.54 -5.95
N PRO A 79 0.65 12.11 -5.37
CA PRO A 79 -0.39 13.05 -4.98
C PRO A 79 0.10 14.10 -3.98
N LEU A 80 0.90 13.71 -2.99
CA LEU A 80 1.41 14.64 -1.98
C LEU A 80 2.38 15.67 -2.58
N LEU A 81 3.31 15.25 -3.44
CA LEU A 81 4.24 16.16 -4.12
C LEU A 81 3.49 17.17 -4.99
N ARG A 82 2.48 16.72 -5.75
CA ARG A 82 1.62 17.62 -6.54
C ARG A 82 0.84 18.59 -5.66
N ARG A 83 0.31 18.10 -4.55
CA ARG A 83 -0.47 18.89 -3.58
C ARG A 83 0.32 20.06 -3.01
N VAL A 84 1.61 19.86 -2.74
CA VAL A 84 2.49 20.91 -2.19
C VAL A 84 3.29 21.66 -3.26
N GLY A 85 3.11 21.33 -4.54
CA GLY A 85 3.80 21.99 -5.66
C GLY A 85 5.31 21.74 -5.67
N LEU A 86 5.76 20.54 -5.27
CA LEU A 86 7.14 20.09 -5.47
C LEU A 86 7.28 19.32 -6.79
N PRO A 87 8.49 19.31 -7.40
CA PRO A 87 8.76 18.46 -8.55
C PRO A 87 8.44 17.01 -8.24
N VAL A 88 7.84 16.31 -9.20
CA VAL A 88 7.56 14.88 -9.10
C VAL A 88 8.63 14.15 -9.92
N PRO A 89 9.61 13.48 -9.29
CA PRO A 89 10.62 12.74 -10.04
C PRO A 89 9.99 11.58 -10.80
N ASP A 90 10.59 11.25 -11.95
CA ASP A 90 10.31 10.01 -12.65
C ASP A 90 10.82 8.79 -11.84
N GLY A 91 10.23 7.62 -12.10
CA GLY A 91 10.61 6.36 -11.45
C GLY A 91 9.90 6.09 -10.11
N PRO A 92 10.38 5.06 -9.37
CA PRO A 92 9.83 4.66 -8.07
C PRO A 92 10.00 5.75 -7.02
N LEU A 93 8.95 6.00 -6.24
CA LEU A 93 9.00 6.88 -5.08
C LEU A 93 8.60 6.12 -3.83
N SER A 94 9.19 6.54 -2.71
CA SER A 94 8.82 6.08 -1.38
C SER A 94 8.30 7.25 -0.54
N TYR A 95 7.79 6.94 0.64
CA TYR A 95 7.39 7.95 1.62
C TYR A 95 7.77 7.51 3.04
N ALA A 96 7.93 8.49 3.92
CA ALA A 96 8.14 8.26 5.35
C ALA A 96 7.40 9.31 6.18
N VAL A 97 6.62 8.86 7.17
CA VAL A 97 6.03 9.73 8.18
C VAL A 97 6.95 9.70 9.40
N ALA A 98 7.49 10.85 9.77
CA ALA A 98 8.65 10.93 10.64
C ALA A 98 8.44 11.97 11.76
N PRO A 99 7.60 11.65 12.76
CA PRO A 99 7.35 12.56 13.89
C PRO A 99 8.56 12.73 14.80
N ASP A 100 9.48 11.76 14.82
CA ASP A 100 10.62 11.69 15.75
C ASP A 100 11.90 12.35 15.21
N LEU A 101 11.87 12.95 14.03
CA LEU A 101 13.04 13.64 13.49
C LEU A 101 13.33 14.91 14.28
N THR A 102 14.60 15.12 14.59
CA THR A 102 15.09 16.41 15.10
C THR A 102 15.39 17.31 13.90
N ILE A 103 14.58 18.36 13.72
CA ILE A 103 14.75 19.33 12.64
C ILE A 103 15.13 20.69 13.24
N ARG A 104 16.23 21.25 12.74
CA ARG A 104 16.75 22.59 13.11
C ARG A 104 17.03 23.41 11.87
N TYR A 105 17.05 24.73 12.01
CA TYR A 105 17.50 25.64 10.95
C TYR A 105 19.01 25.84 11.04
N ALA A 106 19.71 25.76 9.91
CA ALA A 106 21.16 25.98 9.86
C ALA A 106 21.52 27.44 10.17
N ARG A 107 20.70 28.41 9.73
CA ARG A 107 20.84 29.82 10.12
C ARG A 107 19.67 30.29 11.02
N PRO A 108 19.95 30.95 12.16
CA PRO A 108 18.93 31.34 13.12
C PRO A 108 18.17 32.63 12.76
N SER A 109 18.43 33.28 11.61
CA SER A 109 17.58 34.36 11.09
C SER A 109 16.27 33.80 10.51
N ALA A 110 15.65 32.91 11.28
CA ALA A 110 14.43 32.22 10.93
C ALA A 110 13.28 33.22 10.93
N SER A 111 12.47 33.16 9.88
CA SER A 111 11.32 34.03 9.67
C SER A 111 10.11 33.14 9.41
N ALA A 112 8.98 33.46 10.03
CA ALA A 112 7.74 32.72 9.83
C ALA A 112 7.20 32.77 8.38
N VAL A 113 7.87 33.48 7.48
CA VAL A 113 7.40 33.85 6.13
C VAL A 113 7.94 32.96 5.00
N GLY A 114 9.06 32.24 5.18
CA GLY A 114 9.66 31.42 4.10
C GLY A 114 9.05 30.04 3.88
N SER A 115 9.36 29.44 2.73
CA SER A 115 8.94 28.09 2.27
C SER A 115 9.28 26.96 3.24
N ALA A 116 10.35 27.13 4.03
CA ALA A 116 10.76 26.27 5.15
C ALA A 116 10.65 26.95 6.54
N GLY A 117 10.22 28.22 6.63
CA GLY A 117 10.37 29.03 7.86
C GLY A 117 11.71 29.79 7.96
N CYS A 118 12.38 29.98 6.82
CA CYS A 118 13.67 30.67 6.69
C CYS A 118 13.50 32.02 5.97
N SER A 119 14.37 32.99 6.19
CA SER A 119 14.27 34.33 5.55
C SER A 119 14.80 34.40 4.10
N GLY A 120 15.25 33.27 3.53
CA GLY A 120 15.67 33.16 2.13
C GLY A 120 15.76 31.70 1.66
N ASP A 121 15.85 31.51 0.34
CA ASP A 121 15.94 30.18 -0.28
C ASP A 121 17.34 29.53 -0.09
N ASP A 122 18.34 30.30 0.32
CA ASP A 122 19.72 29.86 0.60
C ASP A 122 19.90 29.22 1.99
N ASP A 123 18.83 29.09 2.77
CA ASP A 123 18.86 28.45 4.09
C ASP A 123 18.63 26.93 3.98
N THR A 124 19.02 26.19 5.00
CA THR A 124 18.90 24.72 5.02
C THR A 124 18.27 24.23 6.32
N LEU A 125 17.51 23.14 6.22
CA LEU A 125 17.10 22.35 7.37
C LEU A 125 18.21 21.35 7.69
N LEU A 126 18.64 21.32 8.95
CA LEU A 126 19.45 20.26 9.51
C LEU A 126 18.53 19.20 10.08
N VAL A 127 18.55 18.01 9.49
CA VAL A 127 17.68 16.89 9.86
C VAL A 127 18.52 15.78 10.48
N THR A 128 18.20 15.40 11.71
CA THR A 128 18.86 14.30 12.41
C THR A 128 17.84 13.32 12.94
N GLY A 129 18.08 12.03 12.75
CA GLY A 129 17.23 10.98 13.27
C GLY A 129 17.14 9.77 12.36
N THR A 130 16.16 8.91 12.59
CA THR A 130 15.97 7.69 11.81
C THR A 130 14.57 7.65 11.22
N LEU A 131 14.49 7.57 9.89
CA LEU A 131 13.28 7.14 9.22
C LEU A 131 13.21 5.61 9.34
N ARG A 132 12.21 5.11 10.07
CA ARG A 132 12.10 3.67 10.35
C ARG A 132 11.21 2.98 9.32
N ARG A 133 11.63 1.78 8.89
CA ARG A 133 10.85 0.88 8.02
C ARG A 133 10.28 1.57 6.77
N VAL A 134 11.06 2.43 6.14
CA VAL A 134 10.69 3.14 4.91
C VAL A 134 10.47 2.10 3.79
N PRO A 135 9.27 2.01 3.22
CA PRO A 135 8.95 0.99 2.23
C PRO A 135 9.72 1.23 0.94
N TRP A 136 10.41 0.22 0.41
CA TRP A 136 11.12 0.30 -0.87
C TRP A 136 12.20 1.39 -0.96
N ALA A 137 12.72 1.87 0.18
CA ALA A 137 13.70 2.96 0.20
C ALA A 137 14.94 2.67 -0.66
N ARG A 138 15.53 1.45 -0.56
CA ARG A 138 16.73 1.11 -1.34
C ARG A 138 16.54 1.10 -2.86
N THR A 139 15.31 1.03 -3.36
CA THR A 139 14.98 1.03 -4.79
C THR A 139 14.29 2.32 -5.22
N ALA A 140 14.02 3.25 -4.29
CA ALA A 140 13.31 4.48 -4.59
C ALA A 140 14.25 5.53 -5.18
N ARG A 141 13.78 6.26 -6.20
CA ARG A 141 14.48 7.42 -6.74
C ARG A 141 14.55 8.56 -5.72
N ALA A 142 13.49 8.71 -4.93
CA ALA A 142 13.40 9.67 -3.83
C ALA A 142 12.41 9.17 -2.76
N VAL A 143 12.61 9.63 -1.53
CA VAL A 143 11.73 9.42 -0.38
C VAL A 143 11.06 10.75 -0.04
N VAL A 144 9.73 10.77 -0.05
CA VAL A 144 8.92 11.90 0.41
C VAL A 144 8.80 11.83 1.93
N VAL A 145 9.40 12.78 2.63
CA VAL A 145 9.41 12.81 4.10
C VAL A 145 8.40 13.83 4.60
N LEU A 146 7.47 13.36 5.43
CA LEU A 146 6.55 14.20 6.18
C LEU A 146 7.03 14.27 7.62
N ALA A 147 7.34 15.47 8.10
CA ALA A 147 7.88 15.69 9.42
C ALA A 147 7.33 16.97 10.07
N THR A 148 7.62 17.16 11.35
CA THR A 148 7.26 18.38 12.09
C THR A 148 8.52 19.19 12.36
N ALA A 149 8.63 20.36 11.75
CA ALA A 149 9.68 21.34 12.05
C ALA A 149 9.21 22.30 13.16
N PRO A 150 10.09 23.14 13.73
CA PRO A 150 9.72 24.07 14.81
C PRO A 150 8.58 25.03 14.47
N PHE A 151 8.38 25.36 13.18
CA PHE A 151 7.28 26.23 12.71
C PHE A 151 6.11 25.46 12.08
N GLY A 152 5.99 24.18 12.42
CA GLY A 152 4.89 23.32 12.00
C GLY A 152 5.29 22.25 10.98
N PRO A 153 4.30 21.56 10.40
CA PRO A 153 4.54 20.46 9.49
C PRO A 153 5.26 20.90 8.22
N VAL A 154 6.19 20.06 7.77
CA VAL A 154 6.95 20.23 6.53
C VAL A 154 6.95 18.95 5.74
N LEU A 155 7.01 19.10 4.43
CA LEU A 155 7.25 18.02 3.48
C LEU A 155 8.49 18.37 2.68
N PHE A 156 9.42 17.42 2.60
CA PHE A 156 10.61 17.52 1.76
C PHE A 156 10.93 16.18 1.13
N THR A 157 11.86 16.18 0.19
CA THR A 157 12.34 14.97 -0.49
C THR A 157 13.81 14.76 -0.20
N LEU A 158 14.22 13.50 -0.07
CA LEU A 158 15.62 13.11 -0.03
C LEU A 158 15.86 11.93 -0.96
N THR A 159 17.09 11.77 -1.42
CA THR A 159 17.51 10.57 -2.13
C THR A 159 18.11 9.57 -1.13
N PRO A 160 17.87 8.25 -1.27
CA PRO A 160 18.30 7.27 -0.27
C PRO A 160 19.82 7.23 0.00
N ASP A 161 20.64 7.64 -0.96
CA ASP A 161 22.10 7.76 -0.87
C ASP A 161 22.58 8.91 0.03
N GLN A 162 21.71 9.85 0.38
CA GLN A 162 21.98 10.90 1.37
C GLN A 162 21.88 10.41 2.82
N ALA A 163 21.53 9.14 3.03
CA ALA A 163 21.32 8.54 4.34
C ALA A 163 22.15 7.26 4.51
N VAL A 164 22.45 6.89 5.75
CA VAL A 164 22.97 5.56 6.06
C VAL A 164 21.80 4.57 6.05
N LEU A 165 21.73 3.76 5.00
CA LEU A 165 20.67 2.77 4.80
C LEU A 165 21.01 1.47 5.53
N THR A 166 20.09 1.00 6.38
CA THR A 166 20.13 -0.34 6.96
C THR A 166 19.01 -1.20 6.36
N PRO A 167 19.35 -2.25 5.59
CA PRO A 167 18.38 -3.14 4.97
C PRO A 167 17.40 -3.76 5.97
N GLY A 168 16.10 -3.70 5.67
CA GLY A 168 15.06 -4.40 6.42
C GLY A 168 13.97 -4.97 5.49
N GLY A 169 13.03 -5.73 6.06
CA GLY A 169 11.92 -6.33 5.32
C GLY A 169 10.64 -6.50 6.15
N ASN A 170 9.53 -6.81 5.48
CA ASN A 170 8.32 -7.34 6.10
C ASN A 170 8.21 -8.87 5.92
N LEU A 171 7.10 -9.47 6.34
CA LEU A 171 6.89 -10.93 6.26
C LEU A 171 6.82 -11.43 4.81
N ALA A 172 6.43 -10.56 3.86
CA ALA A 172 6.42 -10.84 2.43
C ALA A 172 7.78 -10.60 1.75
N GLU A 173 8.85 -10.37 2.54
CA GLU A 173 10.20 -10.07 2.05
C GLU A 173 10.27 -8.75 1.23
N GLU A 174 9.26 -7.87 1.35
CA GLU A 174 9.27 -6.56 0.71
C GLU A 174 10.18 -5.60 1.50
N PRO A 175 10.99 -4.74 0.85
CA PRO A 175 11.94 -3.86 1.54
C PRO A 175 11.26 -2.90 2.50
N ARG A 176 11.77 -2.83 3.74
CA ARG A 176 11.35 -1.91 4.81
C ARG A 176 12.60 -1.42 5.53
N ASP A 177 13.31 -0.50 4.87
CA ASP A 177 14.66 -0.10 5.28
C ASP A 177 14.63 0.99 6.35
N ASN A 178 15.67 1.06 7.17
CA ASN A 178 15.88 2.22 8.02
C ASN A 178 16.85 3.18 7.35
N LEU A 179 16.53 4.47 7.33
CA LEU A 179 17.41 5.53 6.83
C LEU A 179 17.82 6.41 8.01
N TYR A 180 19.10 6.36 8.37
CA TYR A 180 19.67 7.25 9.38
C TYR A 180 20.21 8.53 8.73
N LEU A 181 19.74 9.65 9.23
CA LEU A 181 20.09 11.01 8.81
C LEU A 181 20.98 11.61 9.89
N ASP A 182 22.22 11.92 9.54
CA ASP A 182 23.18 12.59 10.42
C ASP A 182 23.34 14.05 10.00
N ALA A 183 22.69 14.95 10.74
CA ALA A 183 22.69 16.39 10.45
C ALA A 183 22.54 16.74 8.96
N LEU A 184 21.69 16.00 8.23
CA LEU A 184 21.55 16.15 6.79
C LEU A 184 20.99 17.54 6.45
N GLU A 185 21.70 18.25 5.59
CA GLU A 185 21.28 19.55 5.07
C GLU A 185 20.29 19.38 3.91
N ILE A 186 19.05 19.84 4.12
CA ILE A 186 18.02 19.91 3.09
C ILE A 186 17.82 21.39 2.70
N PRO A 187 18.10 21.78 1.44
CA PRO A 187 17.86 23.14 0.96
C PRO A 187 16.41 23.57 1.16
N ALA A 188 16.18 24.79 1.65
CA ALA A 188 14.83 25.33 1.86
C ALA A 188 13.99 25.30 0.58
N ALA A 189 14.62 25.45 -0.60
CA ALA A 189 13.96 25.30 -1.90
C ALA A 189 13.30 23.93 -2.12
N GLN A 190 13.79 22.86 -1.48
CA GLN A 190 13.26 21.49 -1.55
C GLN A 190 12.24 21.17 -0.44
N VAL A 191 11.94 22.15 0.41
CA VAL A 191 11.01 22.02 1.53
C VAL A 191 9.73 22.78 1.21
N ARG A 192 8.59 22.23 1.62
CA ARG A 192 7.32 22.95 1.66
C ARG A 192 6.73 22.85 3.06
N ARG A 193 6.46 24.00 3.67
CA ARG A 193 5.53 24.07 4.79
C ARG A 193 4.17 23.55 4.34
N THR A 194 3.55 22.78 5.21
CA THR A 194 2.26 22.17 4.92
C THR A 194 1.32 22.32 6.10
N LEU A 195 0.05 22.06 5.84
CA LEU A 195 -0.98 22.07 6.87
C LEU A 195 -1.03 20.68 7.54
N PRO A 196 -1.42 20.58 8.82
CA PRO A 196 -1.61 19.28 9.48
C PRO A 196 -2.50 18.31 8.70
N GLN A 197 -3.46 18.83 7.94
CA GLN A 197 -4.37 18.08 7.08
C GLN A 197 -3.65 17.29 5.98
N VAL A 198 -2.49 17.75 5.50
CA VAL A 198 -1.72 17.02 4.47
C VAL A 198 -0.98 15.82 5.07
N LEU A 199 -0.54 15.90 6.33
CA LEU A 199 -0.01 14.75 7.06
C LEU A 199 -1.10 13.70 7.29
N GLU A 200 -2.31 14.16 7.65
CA GLU A 200 -3.47 13.29 7.78
C GLU A 200 -3.84 12.65 6.43
N GLU A 201 -3.87 13.42 5.35
CA GLU A 201 -4.12 12.94 3.98
C GLU A 201 -3.12 11.84 3.58
N ALA A 202 -1.83 12.00 3.91
CA ALA A 202 -0.82 10.99 3.64
C ALA A 202 -1.14 9.64 4.31
N GLY A 203 -1.53 9.68 5.59
CA GLY A 203 -1.93 8.47 6.33
C GLY A 203 -3.20 7.83 5.77
N LEU A 204 -4.19 8.64 5.38
CA LEU A 204 -5.43 8.15 4.77
C LEU A 204 -5.17 7.48 3.41
N ARG A 205 -4.35 8.10 2.56
CA ARG A 205 -3.93 7.54 1.26
C ARG A 205 -3.18 6.23 1.44
N ALA A 206 -2.21 6.19 2.35
CA ALA A 206 -1.44 4.99 2.64
C ALA A 206 -2.33 3.82 3.11
N ALA A 207 -3.22 4.08 4.07
CA ALA A 207 -4.15 3.08 4.58
C ALA A 207 -5.09 2.55 3.48
N LEU A 208 -5.70 3.44 2.69
CA LEU A 208 -6.60 3.00 1.62
C LEU A 208 -5.86 2.23 0.52
N ALA A 209 -4.62 2.62 0.22
CA ALA A 209 -3.77 1.89 -0.73
C ALA A 209 -3.48 0.46 -0.25
N ARG A 210 -3.15 0.27 1.04
CA ARG A 210 -3.01 -1.07 1.62
C ARG A 210 -4.29 -1.87 1.57
N SER A 211 -5.44 -1.25 1.85
CA SER A 211 -6.74 -1.92 1.73
C SER A 211 -7.03 -2.42 0.31
N ALA A 212 -6.70 -1.63 -0.71
CA ALA A 212 -6.84 -2.04 -2.11
C ALA A 212 -5.90 -3.20 -2.47
N LEU A 213 -4.63 -3.14 -2.05
CA LEU A 213 -3.66 -4.23 -2.22
C LEU A 213 -4.14 -5.52 -1.53
N ILE A 214 -4.65 -5.43 -0.30
CA ILE A 214 -5.25 -6.54 0.45
C ILE A 214 -6.44 -7.14 -0.31
N ALA A 215 -7.33 -6.31 -0.87
CA ALA A 215 -8.45 -6.79 -1.68
C ALA A 215 -7.97 -7.65 -2.86
N GLY A 216 -6.92 -7.18 -3.55
CA GLY A 216 -6.30 -7.91 -4.65
C GLY A 216 -5.67 -9.23 -4.22
N ALA A 217 -4.84 -9.22 -3.17
CA ALA A 217 -4.24 -10.44 -2.64
C ALA A 217 -5.31 -11.45 -2.18
N GLY A 218 -6.43 -10.97 -1.63
CA GLY A 218 -7.59 -11.79 -1.31
C GLY A 218 -8.24 -12.43 -2.54
N GLU A 219 -8.38 -11.70 -3.66
CA GLU A 219 -8.85 -12.25 -4.93
C GLU A 219 -7.91 -13.37 -5.42
N SER A 220 -6.60 -13.19 -5.31
CA SER A 220 -5.61 -14.24 -5.61
C SER A 220 -5.81 -15.49 -4.74
N CYS A 221 -6.06 -15.31 -3.44
CA CYS A 221 -6.38 -16.42 -2.53
C CYS A 221 -7.65 -17.16 -2.95
N VAL A 222 -8.71 -16.45 -3.38
CA VAL A 222 -9.94 -17.06 -3.91
C VAL A 222 -9.63 -17.90 -5.16
N GLU A 223 -8.96 -17.31 -6.15
CA GLU A 223 -8.62 -17.95 -7.43
C GLU A 223 -7.83 -19.24 -7.21
N LEU A 224 -6.75 -19.17 -6.43
CA LEU A 224 -5.90 -20.31 -6.09
C LEU A 224 -6.67 -21.39 -5.31
N THR A 225 -7.50 -20.99 -4.35
CA THR A 225 -8.27 -21.93 -3.52
C THR A 225 -9.35 -22.67 -4.33
N VAL A 226 -10.05 -21.95 -5.21
CA VAL A 226 -11.04 -22.56 -6.10
C VAL A 226 -10.36 -23.57 -7.03
N ALA A 227 -9.26 -23.16 -7.68
CA ALA A 227 -8.49 -24.06 -8.55
C ALA A 227 -8.01 -25.31 -7.80
N HIS A 228 -7.43 -25.13 -6.60
CA HIS A 228 -6.92 -26.23 -5.78
C HIS A 228 -8.03 -27.22 -5.39
N THR A 229 -9.16 -26.72 -4.89
CA THR A 229 -10.26 -27.56 -4.39
C THR A 229 -11.03 -28.28 -5.49
N VAL A 230 -11.01 -27.75 -6.72
CA VAL A 230 -11.55 -28.44 -7.91
C VAL A 230 -10.60 -29.54 -8.38
N ALA A 231 -9.29 -29.30 -8.40
CA ALA A 231 -8.30 -30.27 -8.87
C ALA A 231 -8.03 -31.40 -7.86
N ARG A 232 -8.04 -31.09 -6.56
CA ARG A 232 -7.68 -32.05 -5.50
C ARG A 232 -8.80 -33.04 -5.23
N THR A 233 -8.51 -34.33 -5.39
CA THR A 233 -9.44 -35.44 -5.09
C THR A 233 -9.09 -36.13 -3.77
N GLN A 234 -10.09 -36.30 -2.91
CA GLN A 234 -10.02 -37.06 -1.66
C GLN A 234 -11.33 -37.82 -1.46
N PHE A 235 -11.25 -39.01 -0.86
CA PHE A 235 -12.42 -39.88 -0.65
C PHE A 235 -13.24 -40.11 -1.94
N GLY A 236 -12.53 -40.32 -3.07
CA GLY A 236 -13.13 -40.66 -4.36
C GLY A 236 -13.79 -39.51 -5.12
N ARG A 237 -13.68 -38.24 -4.68
CA ARG A 237 -14.22 -37.08 -5.41
C ARG A 237 -13.45 -35.78 -5.15
N PRO A 238 -13.61 -34.73 -5.99
CA PRO A 238 -13.01 -33.42 -5.74
C PRO A 238 -13.41 -32.81 -4.40
N LEU A 239 -12.50 -32.06 -3.76
CA LEU A 239 -12.77 -31.34 -2.50
C LEU A 239 -13.94 -30.37 -2.63
N SER A 240 -14.10 -29.73 -3.79
CA SER A 240 -15.22 -28.83 -4.08
C SER A 240 -16.62 -29.47 -4.00
N ARG A 241 -16.72 -30.81 -3.92
CA ARG A 241 -17.99 -31.54 -3.76
C ARG A 241 -18.43 -31.69 -2.31
N PHE A 242 -17.59 -31.41 -1.33
CA PHE A 242 -17.95 -31.49 0.09
C PHE A 242 -18.60 -30.19 0.57
N GLN A 243 -19.71 -30.27 1.32
CA GLN A 243 -20.44 -29.07 1.76
C GLN A 243 -19.59 -28.14 2.66
N ALA A 244 -18.85 -28.71 3.61
CA ALA A 244 -17.96 -27.92 4.47
C ALA A 244 -16.94 -27.09 3.66
N VAL A 245 -16.41 -27.65 2.57
CA VAL A 245 -15.49 -26.93 1.66
C VAL A 245 -16.21 -25.81 0.92
N LYS A 246 -17.45 -26.04 0.44
CA LYS A 246 -18.24 -25.01 -0.23
C LYS A 246 -18.59 -23.85 0.70
N GLN A 247 -18.94 -24.14 1.96
CA GLN A 247 -19.25 -23.13 2.96
C GLN A 247 -18.04 -22.24 3.27
N GLU A 248 -16.86 -22.85 3.45
CA GLU A 248 -15.64 -22.07 3.68
C GLU A 248 -15.24 -21.28 2.42
N GLN A 249 -15.40 -21.82 1.21
CA GLN A 249 -15.19 -21.04 -0.02
C GLN A 249 -16.14 -19.83 -0.14
N ALA A 250 -17.41 -20.02 0.21
CA ALA A 250 -18.37 -18.93 0.21
C ALA A 250 -17.94 -17.81 1.17
N ARG A 251 -17.50 -18.17 2.38
CA ARG A 251 -16.95 -17.21 3.37
C ARG A 251 -15.70 -16.50 2.84
N LEU A 252 -14.78 -17.23 2.22
CA LEU A 252 -13.58 -16.64 1.62
C LEU A 252 -13.93 -15.58 0.57
N ILE A 253 -14.89 -15.88 -0.31
CA ILE A 253 -15.37 -14.95 -1.35
C ILE A 253 -16.09 -13.75 -0.72
N GLU A 254 -16.89 -13.97 0.32
CA GLU A 254 -17.60 -12.94 1.07
C GLU A 254 -16.63 -11.93 1.70
N GLU A 255 -15.59 -12.41 2.40
CA GLU A 255 -14.57 -11.55 3.00
C GLU A 255 -13.90 -10.64 1.95
N VAL A 256 -13.52 -11.20 0.81
CA VAL A 256 -12.93 -10.41 -0.29
C VAL A 256 -13.92 -9.39 -0.84
N ALA A 257 -15.20 -9.76 -0.99
CA ALA A 257 -16.24 -8.84 -1.45
C ALA A 257 -16.45 -7.67 -0.47
N LEU A 258 -16.43 -7.92 0.84
CA LEU A 258 -16.52 -6.90 1.89
C LEU A 258 -15.37 -5.89 1.78
N VAL A 259 -14.13 -6.37 1.66
CA VAL A 259 -12.97 -5.48 1.52
C VAL A 259 -13.08 -4.62 0.26
N ARG A 260 -13.45 -5.21 -0.88
CA ARG A 260 -13.62 -4.48 -2.14
C ARG A 260 -14.68 -3.39 -2.04
N ALA A 261 -15.83 -3.72 -1.46
CA ALA A 261 -16.92 -2.76 -1.28
C ALA A 261 -16.49 -1.58 -0.41
N ALA A 262 -15.78 -1.85 0.70
CA ALA A 262 -15.30 -0.81 1.59
C ALA A 262 -14.24 0.10 0.93
N VAL A 263 -13.30 -0.47 0.16
CA VAL A 263 -12.32 0.30 -0.62
C VAL A 263 -13.01 1.19 -1.65
N GLN A 264 -13.99 0.65 -2.37
CA GLN A 264 -14.74 1.40 -3.38
C GLN A 264 -15.53 2.56 -2.76
N ALA A 265 -16.15 2.35 -1.60
CA ALA A 265 -16.89 3.38 -0.88
C ALA A 265 -16.00 4.54 -0.40
N ALA A 266 -14.72 4.28 -0.13
CA ALA A 266 -13.77 5.28 0.33
C ALA A 266 -13.05 6.05 -0.81
N ALA A 267 -13.16 5.58 -2.06
CA ALA A 267 -12.46 6.17 -3.20
C ALA A 267 -12.91 7.63 -3.48
N THR A 268 -14.21 7.85 -3.66
CA THR A 268 -14.78 9.18 -3.98
C THR A 268 -14.59 10.19 -2.85
N PRO A 269 -14.84 9.85 -1.57
CA PRO A 269 -14.54 10.75 -0.46
C PRO A 269 -13.08 11.22 -0.46
N LEU A 270 -12.12 10.29 -0.62
CA LEU A 270 -10.70 10.62 -0.63
C LEU A 270 -10.31 11.52 -1.81
N ASP A 271 -10.89 11.29 -2.98
CA ASP A 271 -10.63 12.10 -4.18
C ASP A 271 -11.14 13.54 -4.05
N THR A 272 -12.32 13.70 -3.45
CA THR A 272 -12.99 15.01 -3.30
C THR A 272 -12.62 15.75 -2.01
N GLY A 273 -11.95 15.08 -1.06
CA GLY A 273 -11.68 15.63 0.27
C GLY A 273 -12.95 15.80 1.11
N ALA A 274 -13.96 14.96 0.91
CA ALA A 274 -15.25 15.09 1.59
C ALA A 274 -15.12 14.92 3.13
N PRO A 275 -16.00 15.51 3.95
CA PRO A 275 -15.94 15.38 5.41
C PRO A 275 -15.96 13.92 5.91
N VAL A 276 -16.62 13.02 5.17
CA VAL A 276 -16.73 11.59 5.51
C VAL A 276 -15.46 10.78 5.18
N THR A 277 -14.46 11.37 4.52
CA THR A 277 -13.24 10.67 4.03
C THR A 277 -12.56 9.85 5.12
N ARG A 278 -12.33 10.46 6.29
CA ARG A 278 -11.66 9.80 7.40
C ARG A 278 -12.43 8.57 7.87
N PHE A 279 -13.75 8.68 7.98
CA PHE A 279 -14.62 7.58 8.37
C PHE A 279 -14.57 6.45 7.33
N ALA A 280 -14.75 6.78 6.06
CA ALA A 280 -14.76 5.79 4.97
C ALA A 280 -13.43 5.03 4.86
N VAL A 281 -12.29 5.74 4.92
CA VAL A 281 -10.96 5.11 4.89
C VAL A 281 -10.70 4.26 6.13
N ALA A 282 -11.08 4.74 7.32
CA ALA A 282 -10.92 3.98 8.55
C ALA A 282 -11.77 2.70 8.54
N ALA A 283 -13.00 2.75 7.99
CA ALA A 283 -13.87 1.59 7.78
C ALA A 283 -13.22 0.60 6.81
N ALA A 284 -12.72 1.08 5.66
CA ALA A 284 -12.05 0.25 4.68
C ALA A 284 -10.80 -0.44 5.23
N LYS A 285 -9.93 0.27 5.96
CA LYS A 285 -8.72 -0.31 6.54
C LYS A 285 -9.01 -1.26 7.71
N THR A 286 -9.99 -0.96 8.55
CA THR A 286 -10.43 -1.87 9.62
C THR A 286 -10.95 -3.18 9.02
N GLN A 287 -11.85 -3.10 8.04
CA GLN A 287 -12.39 -4.28 7.34
C GLN A 287 -11.28 -5.07 6.63
N ALA A 288 -10.41 -4.39 5.87
CA ALA A 288 -9.30 -5.04 5.17
C ALA A 288 -8.37 -5.80 6.13
N SER A 289 -7.98 -5.17 7.25
CA SER A 289 -7.09 -5.79 8.23
C SER A 289 -7.72 -6.97 8.97
N ALA A 290 -9.03 -6.93 9.25
CA ALA A 290 -9.78 -8.04 9.83
C ALA A 290 -9.91 -9.20 8.84
N SER A 291 -10.41 -8.92 7.63
CA SER A 291 -10.60 -9.92 6.57
C SER A 291 -9.30 -10.61 6.16
N ALA A 292 -8.16 -9.91 6.18
CA ALA A 292 -6.86 -10.51 5.85
C ALA A 292 -6.55 -11.77 6.70
N ALA A 293 -6.94 -11.78 7.97
CA ALA A 293 -6.74 -12.93 8.85
C ALA A 293 -7.65 -14.10 8.47
N GLU A 294 -8.95 -13.85 8.26
CA GLU A 294 -9.92 -14.88 7.87
C GLU A 294 -9.64 -15.45 6.48
N ILE A 295 -9.35 -14.59 5.50
CA ILE A 295 -8.94 -14.99 4.14
C ILE A 295 -7.76 -15.95 4.22
N THR A 296 -6.72 -15.58 4.98
CA THR A 296 -5.52 -16.40 5.11
C THR A 296 -5.81 -17.73 5.81
N ARG A 297 -6.59 -17.70 6.90
CA ARG A 297 -7.00 -18.91 7.65
C ARG A 297 -7.74 -19.90 6.74
N ILE A 298 -8.76 -19.43 6.02
CA ILE A 298 -9.58 -20.27 5.15
C ILE A 298 -8.75 -20.82 3.99
N ALA A 299 -7.96 -19.96 3.32
CA ALA A 299 -7.17 -20.38 2.17
C ALA A 299 -6.16 -21.48 2.56
N HIS A 300 -5.42 -21.31 3.66
CA HIS A 300 -4.50 -22.35 4.13
C HIS A 300 -5.23 -23.62 4.57
N GLN A 301 -6.36 -23.49 5.26
CA GLN A 301 -7.15 -24.65 5.70
C GLN A 301 -7.62 -25.51 4.52
N LEU A 302 -8.03 -24.88 3.41
CA LEU A 302 -8.52 -25.58 2.22
C LEU A 302 -7.40 -26.16 1.34
N HIS A 303 -6.17 -25.63 1.43
CA HIS A 303 -5.00 -26.21 0.77
C HIS A 303 -4.32 -27.30 1.63
N GLY A 304 -4.43 -27.23 2.96
CA GLY A 304 -3.73 -28.13 3.87
C GLY A 304 -2.20 -27.95 3.80
N ALA A 305 -1.45 -29.03 3.95
CA ALA A 305 0.02 -28.99 4.08
C ALA A 305 0.74 -28.34 2.89
N ILE A 306 0.21 -28.42 1.66
CA ILE A 306 0.87 -27.79 0.50
C ILE A 306 0.80 -26.26 0.57
N GLY A 307 -0.25 -25.70 1.18
CA GLY A 307 -0.49 -24.26 1.27
C GLY A 307 0.55 -23.51 2.11
N ILE A 308 1.19 -24.19 3.06
CA ILE A 308 2.23 -23.61 3.93
C ILE A 308 3.65 -23.72 3.35
N THR A 309 3.82 -24.39 2.21
CA THR A 309 5.14 -24.58 1.58
C THR A 309 5.44 -23.48 0.57
N ARG A 310 6.74 -23.24 0.30
CA ARG A 310 7.17 -22.36 -0.80
C ARG A 310 6.88 -22.94 -2.20
N LEU A 311 6.51 -24.22 -2.29
CA LEU A 311 6.17 -24.89 -3.56
C LEU A 311 4.80 -24.46 -4.11
N HIS A 312 3.97 -23.79 -3.31
CA HIS A 312 2.66 -23.31 -3.75
C HIS A 312 2.60 -21.78 -3.72
N PRO A 313 2.09 -21.10 -4.75
CA PRO A 313 2.10 -19.63 -4.82
C PRO A 313 1.21 -18.92 -3.80
N LEU A 314 0.37 -19.66 -3.06
CA LEU A 314 -0.50 -19.10 -2.02
C LEU A 314 0.26 -18.26 -0.98
N HIS A 315 1.51 -18.63 -0.67
CA HIS A 315 2.33 -17.86 0.27
C HIS A 315 2.61 -16.42 -0.21
N LEU A 316 2.67 -16.17 -1.52
CA LEU A 316 2.92 -14.85 -2.08
C LEU A 316 1.80 -13.86 -1.75
N ALA A 317 0.55 -14.32 -1.81
CA ALA A 317 -0.61 -13.53 -1.41
C ALA A 317 -0.74 -13.45 0.12
N THR A 318 -0.64 -14.59 0.81
CA THR A 318 -0.94 -14.65 2.25
C THR A 318 0.11 -13.95 3.13
N THR A 319 1.40 -14.00 2.80
CA THR A 319 2.43 -13.22 3.53
C THR A 319 2.24 -11.71 3.36
N ARG A 320 1.74 -11.27 2.20
CA ARG A 320 1.37 -9.87 1.92
C ARG A 320 0.13 -9.45 2.68
N LEU A 321 -0.91 -10.28 2.73
CA LEU A 321 -2.08 -10.05 3.58
C LEU A 321 -1.67 -9.81 5.05
N TRP A 322 -0.79 -10.65 5.59
CA TRP A 322 -0.26 -10.49 6.95
C TRP A 322 0.65 -9.28 7.13
N SER A 323 1.43 -8.91 6.12
CA SER A 323 2.28 -7.71 6.21
C SER A 323 1.44 -6.43 6.16
N TRP A 324 0.57 -6.31 5.15
CA TRP A 324 -0.18 -5.09 4.87
C TRP A 324 -1.30 -4.83 5.87
N ARG A 325 -1.81 -5.87 6.57
CA ARG A 325 -2.81 -5.66 7.62
C ARG A 325 -2.27 -4.86 8.81
N ASP A 326 -0.96 -4.95 9.08
CA ASP A 326 -0.28 -4.26 10.20
C ASP A 326 0.43 -2.97 9.75
N GLU A 327 0.60 -2.76 8.45
CA GLU A 327 1.16 -1.53 7.89
C GLU A 327 0.13 -0.41 7.78
N ASP A 328 0.61 0.83 7.90
CA ASP A 328 -0.18 2.06 7.77
C ASP A 328 -1.38 2.12 8.73
N GLY A 329 -1.16 1.57 9.93
CA GLY A 329 -2.14 1.42 11.00
C GLY A 329 -2.87 0.07 10.92
N ASP A 330 -2.85 -0.66 12.03
CA ASP A 330 -3.55 -1.94 12.18
C ASP A 330 -5.07 -1.77 12.38
N GLU A 331 -5.79 -2.89 12.46
CA GLU A 331 -7.23 -2.92 12.72
C GLU A 331 -7.61 -2.12 13.97
N THR A 332 -6.85 -2.24 15.05
CA THR A 332 -7.18 -1.59 16.33
C THR A 332 -6.99 -0.09 16.25
N TYR A 333 -5.94 0.37 15.58
CA TYR A 333 -5.68 1.77 15.32
C TYR A 333 -6.86 2.41 14.57
N TRP A 334 -7.27 1.83 13.44
CA TRP A 334 -8.34 2.38 12.62
C TRP A 334 -9.73 2.22 13.25
N ALA A 335 -9.99 1.15 13.99
CA ALA A 335 -11.21 0.99 14.77
C ALA A 335 -11.36 2.08 15.85
N ARG A 336 -10.27 2.47 16.52
CA ARG A 336 -10.29 3.61 17.46
C ARG A 336 -10.57 4.93 16.75
N HIS A 337 -10.06 5.12 15.53
CA HIS A 337 -10.35 6.31 14.74
C HIS A 337 -11.82 6.38 14.31
N LEU A 338 -12.42 5.26 13.90
CA LEU A 338 -13.86 5.15 13.65
C LEU A 338 -14.67 5.50 14.89
N ALA A 339 -14.36 4.88 16.03
CA ALA A 339 -15.09 5.08 17.28
C ALA A 339 -15.07 6.55 17.73
N ARG A 340 -13.99 7.30 17.48
CA ARG A 340 -13.90 8.73 17.80
C ARG A 340 -14.69 9.62 16.84
N SER A 341 -14.93 9.16 15.61
CA SER A 341 -15.68 9.92 14.61
C SER A 341 -17.20 9.79 14.75
N VAL A 342 -17.67 8.90 15.62
CA VAL A 342 -19.09 8.66 15.85
C VAL A 342 -19.45 8.97 17.29
N GLU A 343 -20.32 9.97 17.50
CA GLU A 343 -21.00 10.11 18.78
C GLU A 343 -22.02 8.96 18.94
N ALA A 344 -22.06 8.32 20.11
CA ALA A 344 -22.93 7.16 20.35
C ALA A 344 -24.41 7.41 20.01
N THR A 345 -24.86 8.65 20.13
CA THR A 345 -26.21 9.13 19.80
C THR A 345 -26.47 9.30 18.29
N ALA A 346 -25.42 9.49 17.49
CA ALA A 346 -25.51 9.71 16.04
C ALA A 346 -25.18 8.46 15.20
N LEU A 347 -24.68 7.38 15.82
CA LEU A 347 -24.24 6.16 15.14
C LEU A 347 -25.30 5.56 14.23
N TRP A 348 -26.54 5.40 14.72
CA TRP A 348 -27.59 4.77 13.94
C TRP A 348 -28.00 5.62 12.74
N SER A 349 -28.17 6.93 12.93
CA SER A 349 -28.47 7.86 11.85
C SER A 349 -27.35 7.94 10.81
N ALA A 350 -26.09 7.84 11.23
CA ALA A 350 -24.94 7.82 10.32
C ALA A 350 -24.86 6.51 9.49
N LEU A 351 -25.25 5.37 10.07
CA LEU A 351 -25.27 4.07 9.38
C LEU A 351 -26.44 3.92 8.40
N THR A 352 -27.56 4.58 8.67
CA THR A 352 -28.79 4.47 7.86
C THR A 352 -29.04 5.66 6.95
N ALA A 353 -28.17 6.67 6.94
CA ALA A 353 -28.28 7.77 6.00
C ALA A 353 -28.08 7.23 4.58
N GLU A 354 -29.02 7.53 3.67
CA GLU A 354 -28.83 7.21 2.26
C GLU A 354 -27.61 7.99 1.71
N PRO A 355 -26.78 7.35 0.86
CA PRO A 355 -25.48 7.86 0.44
C PRO A 355 -25.53 9.15 -0.40
#